data_AF-A0A3E5G4N1-F1
#
_entry.id   AF-A0A3E5G4N1-F1
#
_cell.length_a   1.000
_cell.length_b   1.000
_cell.length_c   1.000
_cell.angle_alpha   90.00
_cell.angle_beta   90.00
_cell.angle_gamma   90.00
#
_symmetry.space_group_name_H-M   'P 1'
#
loop_
_entity.id
_entity.type
_entity.pdbx_description
1 polymer ?
#
loop_
_entity_poly.entity_id
_entity_poly.type
_entity_poly.pdbx_seq_one_letter_code
_entity_poly.pdbx_strand_id
1 'polypeptide(L)'
;MKNLTLDEFKKIHEDWKSTGLSIRDYCSNTGFEESKFYYWRKKLTDSMLPQKKGFVPIQMSRHNGKLMMGSATTSELNAENNVACEIVYQNGVTLKVKSDMTLEMLRTLILLCQ
;
A
#
# COMPACT_ATOMS: atom_id res chain seq x y z
N MET A 1 23.39 25.50 -15.83
CA MET A 1 22.19 24.67 -15.59
C MET A 1 21.85 24.77 -14.11
N LYS A 2 20.68 25.29 -13.75
CA LYS A 2 20.27 25.38 -12.34
C LYS A 2 20.03 23.96 -11.83
N ASN A 3 20.75 23.54 -10.80
CA ASN A 3 20.51 22.27 -10.14
C ASN A 3 19.21 22.42 -9.34
N LEU A 4 18.14 21.79 -9.81
CA LEU A 4 16.88 21.75 -9.07
C LEU A 4 17.01 20.75 -7.93
N THR A 5 16.59 21.11 -6.73
CA THR A 5 16.54 20.22 -5.57
C THR A 5 15.15 19.58 -5.43
N LEU A 6 15.05 18.48 -4.66
CA LEU A 6 13.77 17.81 -4.44
C LEU A 6 12.75 18.74 -3.76
N ASP A 7 13.19 19.57 -2.82
CA ASP A 7 12.31 20.49 -2.10
C ASP A 7 11.84 21.67 -2.96
N GLU A 8 12.70 22.18 -3.85
CA GLU A 8 12.26 23.16 -4.85
C GLU A 8 11.23 22.56 -5.81
N PHE A 9 11.44 21.32 -6.25
CA PHE A 9 10.44 20.65 -7.09
C PHE A 9 9.12 20.39 -6.36
N LYS A 10 9.14 20.07 -5.06
CA LYS A 10 7.90 19.94 -4.27
C LYS A 10 7.06 21.21 -4.32
N LYS A 11 7.68 22.39 -4.20
CA LYS A 11 6.97 23.67 -4.32
C LYS A 11 6.33 23.82 -5.70
N ILE A 12 7.09 23.59 -6.76
CA ILE A 12 6.59 23.62 -8.15
C ILE A 12 5.43 22.63 -8.36
N HIS A 13 5.50 21.45 -7.75
CA HIS A 13 4.48 20.43 -7.86
C HIS A 13 3.18 20.79 -7.10
N GLU A 14 3.28 21.41 -5.93
CA GLU A 14 2.11 21.92 -5.20
C GLU A 14 1.49 23.14 -5.90
N ASP A 15 2.32 24.04 -6.42
CA ASP A 15 1.86 25.15 -7.27
C ASP A 15 1.10 24.63 -8.48
N TRP A 16 1.68 23.66 -9.21
CA TRP A 16 0.98 23.00 -10.33
C TRP A 16 -0.36 22.39 -9.89
N LYS A 17 -0.42 21.66 -8.78
CA LYS A 17 -1.68 21.09 -8.25
C LYS A 17 -2.73 22.17 -7.98
N SER A 18 -2.32 23.33 -7.46
CA SER A 18 -3.23 24.44 -7.17
C SER A 18 -3.83 25.06 -8.43
N THR A 19 -3.12 25.00 -9.56
CA THR A 19 -3.60 25.56 -10.84
C THR A 19 -4.67 24.71 -11.52
N GLY A 20 -4.73 23.41 -11.23
CA GLY A 20 -5.64 22.48 -11.92
C GLY A 20 -5.36 22.30 -13.41
N LEU A 21 -4.25 22.82 -13.93
CA LEU A 21 -3.86 22.75 -15.33
C LEU A 21 -3.26 21.38 -15.67
N SER A 22 -3.26 21.04 -16.96
CA SER A 22 -2.43 19.91 -17.42
C SER A 22 -0.94 20.22 -17.21
N ILE A 23 -0.11 19.18 -17.06
CA ILE A 23 1.35 19.36 -16.91
C ILE A 23 1.92 20.13 -18.11
N ARG A 24 1.41 19.86 -19.31
CA ARG A 24 1.84 20.51 -20.54
C ARG A 24 1.55 22.01 -20.49
N ASP A 25 0.31 22.39 -20.17
CA ASP A 25 -0.09 23.80 -20.09
C ASP A 25 0.67 24.55 -18.99
N TYR A 26 0.87 23.91 -17.84
CA TYR A 26 1.66 24.46 -16.76
C TYR A 26 3.12 24.69 -17.16
N CYS A 27 3.74 23.70 -17.81
CA CYS A 27 5.12 23.80 -18.30
C CYS A 27 5.25 24.89 -19.37
N SER A 28 4.28 24.99 -20.30
CA SER A 28 4.22 26.05 -21.30
C SER A 28 4.07 27.44 -20.68
N ASN A 29 3.23 27.61 -19.66
CA ASN A 29 2.99 28.89 -19.00
C ASN A 29 4.16 29.36 -18.12
N THR A 30 4.82 28.43 -17.44
CA THR A 30 5.93 28.74 -16.50
C THR A 30 7.30 28.74 -17.18
N GLY A 31 7.39 28.28 -18.43
CA GLY A 31 8.66 28.04 -19.12
C GLY A 31 9.44 26.87 -18.52
N PHE A 32 8.79 26.01 -17.74
CA PHE A 32 9.41 24.82 -17.17
C PHE A 32 9.46 23.71 -18.22
N GLU A 33 10.56 22.95 -18.26
CA GLU A 33 10.72 21.90 -19.26
C GLU A 33 9.91 20.65 -18.89
N GLU A 34 9.02 20.23 -19.79
CA GLU A 34 8.12 19.09 -19.58
C GLU A 34 8.89 17.79 -19.23
N SER A 35 10.00 17.51 -19.93
CA SER A 35 10.88 16.36 -19.66
C SER A 35 11.43 16.38 -18.23
N LYS A 36 11.85 17.55 -17.74
CA LYS A 36 12.33 17.70 -16.36
C LYS A 36 11.18 17.49 -15.37
N PHE A 37 9.98 17.93 -15.71
CA PHE A 37 8.82 17.78 -14.84
C PHE A 37 8.51 16.30 -14.59
N TYR A 38 8.43 15.51 -15.67
CA TYR A 38 8.22 14.07 -15.54
C TYR A 38 9.35 13.37 -14.79
N TYR A 39 10.60 13.74 -15.06
CA TYR A 39 11.75 13.21 -14.34
C TYR A 39 11.63 13.43 -12.82
N TRP A 40 11.35 14.67 -12.41
CA TRP A 40 11.26 15.01 -11.00
C TRP A 40 10.00 14.46 -10.34
N ARG A 41 8.88 14.39 -11.06
CA ARG A 41 7.65 13.74 -10.59
C ARG A 41 7.89 12.28 -10.28
N LYS A 42 8.57 11.55 -11.19
CA LYS A 42 8.97 10.16 -10.95
C LYS A 42 9.87 10.05 -9.71
N LYS A 43 10.87 10.93 -9.60
CA LYS A 43 11.79 10.95 -8.45
C LYS A 43 11.09 11.26 -7.13
N LEU A 44 10.07 12.11 -7.14
CA LEU A 44 9.22 12.40 -5.98
C LEU A 44 8.41 11.15 -5.58
N THR A 45 7.79 10.47 -6.53
CA THR A 45 7.09 9.20 -6.28
C THR A 45 8.02 8.14 -5.72
N ASP A 46 9.20 7.96 -6.32
CA ASP A 46 10.21 6.99 -5.87
C ASP A 46 10.73 7.32 -4.46
N SER A 47 10.77 8.61 -4.08
CA SER A 47 11.13 9.02 -2.71
C SER A 47 10.02 8.82 -1.69
N MET A 48 8.76 8.81 -2.13
CA MET A 48 7.56 8.58 -1.29
C MET A 48 7.25 7.09 -1.14
N LEU A 49 7.68 6.26 -2.09
CA LEU A 49 7.61 4.81 -1.91
C LEU A 49 8.49 4.43 -0.73
N PRO A 50 8.00 3.61 0.22
CA PRO A 50 8.86 2.99 1.22
C PRO A 50 10.03 2.38 0.46
N GLN A 51 11.27 2.73 0.81
CA GLN A 51 12.45 2.18 0.15
C GLN A 51 12.25 0.67 0.05
N LYS A 52 11.94 0.15 -1.15
CA LYS A 52 11.82 -1.28 -1.45
C LYS A 52 13.23 -1.90 -1.45
N LYS A 53 14.00 -1.64 -0.40
CA LYS A 53 15.27 -2.28 -0.05
C LYS A 53 15.06 -3.27 1.09
N GLY A 54 13.84 -3.81 1.20
CA GLY A 54 13.50 -4.88 2.13
C GLY A 54 13.30 -6.18 1.36
N PHE A 55 13.63 -7.30 2.00
CA PHE A 55 13.26 -8.62 1.54
C PHE A 55 11.73 -8.68 1.34
N VAL A 56 11.29 -9.02 0.14
CA VAL A 56 9.87 -9.33 -0.09
C VAL A 56 9.63 -10.71 0.52
N PRO A 57 8.78 -10.85 1.55
CA PRO A 57 8.48 -12.16 2.11
C PRO A 57 7.83 -13.01 1.01
N ILE A 58 8.38 -14.19 0.75
CA ILE A 58 7.73 -15.16 -0.14
C ILE A 58 6.86 -16.03 0.74
N GLN A 59 5.54 -15.97 0.54
CA GLN A 59 4.62 -16.88 1.21
C GLN A 59 4.71 -18.24 0.48
N MET A 60 5.29 -19.24 1.14
CA MET A 60 5.28 -20.61 0.63
C MET A 60 4.06 -21.33 1.19
N SER A 61 3.07 -21.63 0.34
CA SER A 61 1.95 -22.49 0.71
C SER A 61 2.11 -23.86 0.05
N ARG A 62 1.88 -24.93 0.84
CA ARG A 62 1.75 -26.30 0.33
C ARG A 62 0.27 -26.63 0.27
N HIS A 63 -0.26 -26.80 -0.94
CA HIS A 63 -1.56 -27.39 -1.16
C HIS A 63 -1.39 -28.69 -1.95
N ASN A 64 -1.94 -29.79 -1.43
CA ASN A 64 -1.90 -31.12 -2.05
C ASN A 64 -0.50 -31.58 -2.51
N GLY A 65 0.52 -31.41 -1.65
CA GLY A 65 1.88 -31.87 -1.92
C GLY A 65 2.66 -31.06 -2.97
N LYS A 66 2.04 -30.06 -3.60
CA LYS A 66 2.70 -29.17 -4.58
C LYS A 66 3.08 -27.85 -3.89
N LEU A 67 4.35 -27.48 -4.02
CA LEU A 67 4.86 -26.18 -3.57
C LEU A 67 4.36 -25.10 -4.52
N MET A 68 3.60 -24.13 -4.00
CA MET A 68 3.19 -22.96 -4.77
C MET A 68 3.87 -21.72 -4.20
N MET A 69 4.50 -20.95 -5.08
CA MET A 69 5.26 -19.75 -4.71
C MET A 69 4.41 -18.51 -4.99
N GLY A 70 3.94 -17.84 -3.93
CA GLY A 70 3.24 -16.57 -4.02
C GLY A 70 4.17 -15.42 -3.61
N SER A 71 4.23 -14.37 -4.43
CA SER A 71 4.85 -13.10 -4.00
C SER A 71 3.91 -12.44 -3.00
N ALA A 72 4.37 -12.13 -1.78
CA ALA A 72 3.64 -11.23 -0.90
C ALA A 72 3.85 -9.79 -1.39
N THR A 73 3.35 -9.47 -2.58
CA THR A 73 2.98 -8.09 -2.85
C THR A 73 1.80 -7.80 -1.94
N THR A 74 1.99 -6.86 -1.01
CA THR A 74 0.92 -6.15 -0.33
C THR A 74 0.08 -5.40 -1.37
N SER A 75 -0.75 -6.17 -2.05
CA SER A 75 -1.98 -5.74 -2.65
C SER A 75 -3.00 -6.64 -2.00
N GLU A 76 -3.77 -6.06 -1.10
CA GLU A 76 -4.95 -6.62 -0.44
C GLU A 76 -5.99 -7.03 -1.49
N LEU A 77 -5.70 -8.02 -2.32
CA LEU A 77 -6.60 -8.58 -3.32
C LEU A 77 -6.15 -10.02 -3.59
N ASN A 78 -6.45 -10.90 -2.64
CA ASN A 78 -6.62 -12.35 -2.83
C ASN A 78 -7.48 -12.78 -1.64
N ALA A 79 -8.81 -12.72 -1.74
CA ALA A 79 -9.62 -13.83 -2.24
C ALA A 79 -9.10 -15.17 -1.70
N GLU A 80 -9.89 -15.78 -0.79
CA GLU A 80 -9.72 -17.11 -0.15
C GLU A 80 -9.24 -17.19 1.32
N ASN A 81 -9.05 -16.07 2.01
CA ASN A 81 -9.13 -16.09 3.48
C ASN A 81 -10.41 -15.40 3.90
N ASN A 82 -11.49 -16.18 4.02
CA ASN A 82 -12.82 -15.71 4.44
C ASN A 82 -12.83 -15.33 5.94
N VAL A 83 -11.90 -14.48 6.38
CA VAL A 83 -11.77 -14.00 7.75
C VAL A 83 -12.47 -12.66 7.84
N ALA A 84 -13.60 -12.60 8.55
CA ALA A 84 -14.37 -11.38 8.79
C ALA A 84 -13.73 -10.51 9.87
N CYS A 85 -13.14 -11.11 10.91
CA CYS A 85 -12.40 -10.36 11.93
C CYS A 85 -11.38 -11.23 12.68
N GLU A 86 -10.36 -10.59 13.23
CA GLU A 86 -9.32 -11.21 14.07
C GLU A 86 -9.28 -10.49 15.42
N ILE A 87 -9.34 -11.26 16.52
CA ILE A 87 -9.32 -10.76 17.90
C ILE A 87 -8.04 -11.27 18.56
N VAL A 88 -7.20 -10.37 19.05
CA VAL A 88 -5.94 -10.69 19.75
C VAL A 88 -6.09 -10.39 21.23
N TYR A 89 -5.94 -11.40 22.07
CA TYR A 89 -5.97 -11.28 23.53
C TYR A 89 -4.60 -10.90 24.08
N GLN A 90 -4.57 -10.26 25.26
CA GLN A 90 -3.34 -9.82 25.92
C GLN A 90 -2.39 -10.97 26.28
N ASN A 91 -2.91 -12.19 26.42
CA ASN A 91 -2.13 -13.40 26.63
C ASN A 91 -1.52 -13.99 25.34
N GLY A 92 -1.70 -13.32 24.19
CA GLY A 92 -1.17 -13.74 22.89
C GLY A 92 -2.04 -14.75 22.14
N VAL A 93 -3.23 -15.11 22.67
CA VAL A 93 -4.20 -15.93 21.94
C VAL A 93 -4.84 -15.11 20.83
N THR A 94 -4.94 -15.68 19.64
CA THR A 94 -5.57 -15.01 18.48
C THR A 94 -6.76 -15.82 17.99
N LEU A 95 -7.94 -15.20 17.99
CA LEU A 95 -9.17 -15.77 17.46
C LEU A 95 -9.44 -15.21 16.07
N LYS A 96 -9.53 -16.09 15.06
CA LYS A 96 -9.88 -15.73 13.68
C LYS A 96 -11.33 -16.13 13.41
N VAL A 97 -12.18 -15.14 13.18
CA VAL A 97 -13.60 -15.31 12.89
C VAL A 97 -13.80 -15.28 11.40
N LYS A 98 -14.46 -16.30 10.86
CA LYS A 98 -14.79 -16.37 9.44
C LYS A 98 -16.10 -15.66 9.13
N SER A 99 -16.29 -15.21 7.89
CA SER A 99 -17.49 -14.44 7.50
C SER A 99 -18.79 -15.25 7.50
N ASP A 100 -18.71 -16.59 7.52
CA ASP A 100 -19.83 -17.51 7.68
C ASP A 100 -20.22 -17.75 9.16
N MET A 101 -19.49 -17.16 10.11
CA MET A 101 -19.76 -17.30 11.54
C MET A 101 -20.78 -16.28 12.03
N THR A 102 -21.84 -16.76 12.69
CA THR A 102 -22.87 -15.88 13.28
C THR A 102 -22.40 -15.27 14.61
N LEU A 103 -22.92 -14.09 14.94
CA LEU A 103 -22.61 -13.39 16.19
C LEU A 103 -22.98 -14.21 17.44
N GLU A 104 -24.04 -15.03 17.37
CA GLU A 104 -24.46 -15.92 18.47
C GLU A 104 -23.46 -17.05 18.73
N MET A 105 -22.89 -17.64 17.66
CA MET A 105 -21.84 -18.65 17.81
C MET A 105 -20.56 -18.05 18.39
N LEU A 106 -20.20 -16.84 17.95
CA LEU A 106 -19.05 -16.11 18.51
C LEU A 106 -19.25 -15.79 20.00
N ARG A 107 -20.44 -15.31 20.36
CA ARG A 107 -20.82 -15.02 21.75
C ARG A 107 -20.73 -16.27 22.61
N THR A 108 -21.23 -17.41 22.13
CA THR A 108 -21.18 -18.68 22.85
C THR A 108 -19.74 -19.14 23.10
N LEU A 109 -18.86 -19.02 22.11
CA LEU A 109 -17.43 -19.37 22.22
C LEU A 109 -16.67 -18.50 23.23
N ILE A 110 -16.98 -17.20 23.28
CA ILE A 110 -16.35 -16.28 24.24
C ILE A 110 -16.85 -16.55 25.66
N LEU A 111 -18.14 -16.84 25.83
CA LEU A 111 -18.77 -17.05 27.14
C LEU A 111 -18.55 -18.46 27.72
N LEU A 112 -18.22 -19.47 26.89
CA LEU A 112 -17.89 -20.84 27.34
C LEU A 112 -16.54 -20.95 28.08
N CYS A 113 -15.69 -19.93 27.97
CA CYS A 113 -14.39 -19.86 28.64
C CYS A 113 -14.42 -19.11 29.98
N GLN A 114 -15.62 -18.82 30.52
CA GLN A 114 -15.83 -18.35 31.89
C GLN A 114 -16.19 -19.51 32.82
#